data_AF-A0A2S0KUE5-F1
#
_entry.id   AF-A0A2S0KUE5-F1
#
_cell.length_a   1.000
_cell.length_b   1.000
_cell.length_c   1.000
_cell.angle_alpha   90.00
_cell.angle_beta   90.00
_cell.angle_gamma   90.00
#
_symmetry.space_group_name_H-M   'P 1'
#
loop_
_entity.id
_entity.type
_entity.pdbx_description
1 polymer ?
#
loop_
_entity_poly.entity_id
_entity_poly.type
_entity_poly.pdbx_seq_one_letter_code
_entity_poly.pdbx_strand_id
1 'polypeptide(L)'
;MKRLLFGFLLLATLCQAAPPPITLGSPVSLPAVGLRFRAFREMKPMPLPMPAIRAERRGDGAKLLSNHEYWRFRQTAGVWFNDSCVIRVGTVTIAPFEKPELKPESELLAEFTELDRELPEEQMKKWVRQFAASEVLEVKPFSQSLYGCSAQVYELEERDGAHQVAYLLSPRTDPLRKVLLLFSIEKSRFDDRAERVIRQTLGSVQFVAPRRETVSLAEGNRKKGTPEYEASRARVIQSIRNFRDWWYVETDNYIFVSNQTDRRAMTRLRTELENAREVFADYFPLKIPLQSVSVVRIFNKRDQYKEYVGADMQWSGGIWTPARRELVISPLDRGARDSVQQMIMRQVAFHEGFHQYLYFATGEAQAGMWFNEGTAQFFEGIEFRTGKGIVVLPQYIERTLTALFDGDRVHDIAALVKMDRTEFYGEKRNVNYPLAQALVYYLWKGAPVAGKPEYAQIPVRYYDKLVETRDAGAANAAAWEGVDLQQLGRDLSRFWNDSNLIRQSIRYQPPAAPAAPPAGRGAAAGSRR
;
A
#
# COMPACT_ATOMS: atom_id res chain seq x y z
N MET A 1 35.38 -13.55 31.39
CA MET A 1 36.56 -13.39 30.49
C MET A 1 36.33 -14.20 29.22
N LYS A 2 36.71 -13.62 28.07
CA LYS A 2 36.70 -14.16 26.68
C LYS A 2 35.32 -14.37 26.03
N ARG A 3 34.78 -13.27 25.48
CA ARG A 3 33.89 -13.27 24.30
C ARG A 3 34.77 -13.45 23.06
N LEU A 4 34.53 -14.48 22.25
CA LEU A 4 35.08 -14.53 20.90
C LEU A 4 34.19 -13.71 19.97
N LEU A 5 34.75 -12.60 19.50
CA LEU A 5 34.29 -11.89 18.31
C LEU A 5 34.54 -12.76 17.08
N PHE A 6 33.55 -12.89 16.21
CA PHE A 6 33.77 -13.04 14.77
C PHE A 6 32.87 -12.03 14.05
N GLY A 7 33.34 -10.79 14.02
CA GLY A 7 32.93 -9.81 13.03
C GLY A 7 34.01 -9.80 11.96
N PHE A 8 33.69 -10.33 10.78
CA PHE A 8 34.41 -10.00 9.56
C PHE A 8 33.54 -8.98 8.81
N LEU A 9 33.78 -7.70 9.12
CA LEU A 9 33.37 -6.60 8.27
C LEU A 9 34.39 -6.55 7.12
N LEU A 10 34.08 -7.13 5.97
CA LEU A 10 34.72 -6.73 4.73
C LEU A 10 34.09 -5.39 4.33
N LEU A 11 34.75 -4.29 4.68
CA LEU A 11 34.53 -2.99 4.06
C LEU A 11 35.02 -3.09 2.61
N ALA A 12 34.18 -3.64 1.73
CA ALA A 12 34.25 -3.31 0.33
C ALA A 12 33.70 -1.88 0.22
N THR A 13 34.59 -0.91 0.07
CA THR A 13 34.25 0.37 -0.56
C THR A 13 33.73 0.05 -1.95
N LEU A 14 32.40 -0.12 -2.06
CA LEU A 14 31.71 -0.04 -3.33
C LEU A 14 31.98 1.37 -3.85
N CYS A 15 32.96 1.51 -4.75
CA CYS A 15 32.95 2.61 -5.70
C CYS A 15 31.59 2.53 -6.39
N GLN A 16 30.64 3.37 -5.98
CA GLN A 16 29.46 3.63 -6.79
C GLN A 16 30.00 4.19 -8.09
N ALA A 17 29.98 3.37 -9.14
CA ALA A 17 30.25 3.83 -10.48
C ALA A 17 29.35 5.04 -10.74
N ALA A 18 29.91 6.11 -11.27
CA ALA A 18 29.12 7.29 -11.61
C ALA A 18 27.92 6.85 -12.48
N PRO A 19 26.69 7.30 -12.16
CA PRO A 19 25.51 6.84 -12.88
C PRO A 19 25.67 7.12 -14.38
N PRO A 20 25.18 6.22 -15.25
CA PRO A 20 25.38 6.32 -16.68
C PRO A 20 24.81 7.64 -17.22
N PRO A 21 25.42 8.24 -18.25
CA PRO A 21 25.00 9.53 -18.73
C PRO A 21 23.59 9.48 -19.35
N ILE A 22 22.85 10.59 -19.23
CA ILE A 22 21.49 10.71 -19.77
C ILE A 22 21.55 10.52 -21.30
N THR A 23 20.73 9.59 -21.80
CA THR A 23 20.64 9.23 -23.22
C THR A 23 19.21 8.88 -23.60
N LEU A 24 18.88 9.00 -24.89
CA LEU A 24 17.58 8.62 -25.41
C LEU A 24 17.36 7.11 -25.31
N GLY A 25 16.20 6.73 -24.78
CA GLY A 25 15.79 5.36 -24.53
C GLY A 25 14.77 4.83 -25.54
N SER A 26 13.97 3.90 -25.05
CA SER A 26 12.94 3.20 -25.82
C SER A 26 11.66 4.04 -25.97
N PRO A 27 10.86 3.79 -27.02
CA PRO A 27 9.53 4.36 -27.15
C PRO A 27 8.62 3.95 -25.99
N VAL A 28 7.88 4.92 -25.49
CA VAL A 28 6.79 4.82 -24.53
C VAL A 28 5.50 5.16 -25.27
N SER A 29 4.43 4.43 -24.94
CA SER A 29 3.10 4.68 -25.48
C SER A 29 2.10 4.80 -24.34
N LEU A 30 1.36 5.90 -24.32
CA LEU A 30 0.18 6.11 -23.48
C LEU A 30 -1.03 6.04 -24.40
N PRO A 31 -1.70 4.89 -24.57
CA PRO A 31 -2.73 4.79 -25.59
C PRO A 31 -4.05 5.44 -25.14
N ALA A 32 -4.40 5.47 -23.85
CA ALA A 32 -5.50 6.31 -23.34
C ALA A 32 -5.17 7.81 -23.49
N VAL A 33 -3.87 8.10 -23.41
CA VAL A 33 -3.18 9.31 -23.87
C VAL A 33 -3.56 9.75 -25.27
N GLY A 34 -3.44 8.75 -26.16
CA GLY A 34 -3.08 8.89 -27.57
C GLY A 34 -1.65 9.42 -27.81
N LEU A 35 -0.72 9.28 -26.86
CA LEU A 35 0.63 9.84 -26.94
C LEU A 35 1.68 8.74 -27.12
N ARG A 36 2.67 8.99 -27.97
CA ARG A 36 3.93 8.22 -28.02
C ARG A 36 5.11 9.18 -27.96
N PHE A 37 6.18 8.78 -27.28
CA PHE A 37 7.44 9.51 -27.23
C PHE A 37 8.56 8.55 -26.80
N ARG A 38 9.83 8.90 -26.94
CA ARG A 38 10.96 8.12 -26.41
C ARG A 38 11.37 8.71 -25.07
N ALA A 39 11.29 7.93 -23.99
CA ALA A 39 11.78 8.33 -22.68
C ALA A 39 13.31 8.25 -22.62
N PHE A 40 13.92 8.61 -21.49
CA PHE A 40 15.35 8.39 -21.30
C PHE A 40 15.65 6.89 -21.13
N ARG A 41 16.91 6.52 -21.39
CA ARG A 41 17.39 5.15 -21.21
C ARG A 41 17.17 4.70 -19.77
N GLU A 42 16.84 3.41 -19.61
CA GLU A 42 16.64 2.72 -18.32
C GLU A 42 15.50 3.26 -17.45
N MET A 43 14.67 4.16 -17.96
CA MET A 43 13.50 4.61 -17.22
C MET A 43 12.46 3.50 -17.06
N LYS A 44 11.92 3.37 -15.85
CA LYS A 44 10.89 2.40 -15.48
C LYS A 44 9.56 3.12 -15.24
N PRO A 45 8.43 2.53 -15.66
CA PRO A 45 7.12 3.09 -15.34
C PRO A 45 6.87 3.00 -13.83
N MET A 46 6.29 4.06 -13.27
CA MET A 46 5.87 4.14 -11.88
C MET A 46 4.35 4.32 -11.79
N PRO A 47 3.62 3.34 -11.21
CA PRO A 47 2.21 3.53 -10.87
C PRO A 47 1.96 4.75 -10.01
N LEU A 48 0.79 5.34 -10.17
CA LEU A 48 0.38 6.46 -9.34
C LEU A 48 -0.03 5.95 -7.96
N PRO A 49 0.53 6.49 -6.87
CA PRO A 49 0.00 6.20 -5.55
C PRO A 49 -1.41 6.76 -5.40
N MET A 50 -2.27 5.99 -4.72
CA MET A 50 -3.66 6.36 -4.48
C MET A 50 -3.73 7.64 -3.62
N PRO A 51 -4.63 8.59 -3.92
CA PRO A 51 -4.80 9.78 -3.10
C PRO A 51 -5.00 9.42 -1.63
N ALA A 52 -4.20 9.99 -0.74
CA ALA A 52 -4.22 9.64 0.67
C ALA A 52 -5.35 10.35 1.43
N ILE A 53 -6.01 9.62 2.34
CA ILE A 53 -6.87 10.17 3.38
C ILE A 53 -6.00 10.99 4.34
N ARG A 54 -6.36 12.26 4.50
CA ARG A 54 -5.62 13.23 5.34
C ARG A 54 -6.32 13.53 6.65
N ALA A 55 -7.64 13.41 6.68
CA ALA A 55 -8.46 13.68 7.86
C ALA A 55 -9.81 12.98 7.78
N GLU A 56 -10.54 13.03 8.89
CA GLU A 56 -11.94 12.62 8.99
C GLU A 56 -12.77 13.80 9.49
N ARG A 57 -13.91 14.05 8.86
CA ARG A 57 -14.82 15.14 9.23
C ARG A 57 -15.66 14.72 10.45
N ARG A 58 -15.58 15.50 11.53
CA ARG A 58 -16.23 15.17 12.82
C ARG A 58 -17.76 14.98 12.75
N GLY A 59 -18.44 15.70 11.86
CA GLY A 59 -19.91 15.71 11.81
C GLY A 59 -20.52 14.43 11.23
N ASP A 60 -19.86 13.81 10.26
CA ASP A 60 -20.40 12.70 9.48
C ASP A 60 -19.41 11.55 9.24
N GLY A 61 -18.19 11.64 9.78
CA GLY A 61 -17.13 10.63 9.60
C GLY A 61 -16.56 10.58 8.18
N ALA A 62 -16.85 11.57 7.33
CA ALA A 62 -16.39 11.55 5.94
C ALA A 62 -14.86 11.64 5.85
N LYS A 63 -14.27 10.75 5.05
CA LYS A 63 -12.82 10.72 4.82
C LYS A 63 -12.43 11.80 3.83
N LEU A 64 -11.51 12.65 4.25
CA LEU A 64 -11.11 13.83 3.49
C LEU A 64 -9.79 13.59 2.77
N LEU A 65 -9.80 13.84 1.47
CA LEU A 65 -8.64 13.80 0.58
C LEU A 65 -8.16 15.22 0.32
N SER A 66 -6.87 15.38 0.04
CA SER A 66 -6.37 16.64 -0.53
C SER A 66 -6.92 16.81 -1.94
N ASN A 67 -7.60 17.94 -2.20
CA ASN A 67 -8.09 18.29 -3.53
C ASN A 67 -6.94 18.34 -4.55
N HIS A 68 -5.75 18.82 -4.14
CA HIS A 68 -4.55 18.87 -4.96
C HIS A 68 -4.04 17.48 -5.33
N GLU A 69 -3.90 16.56 -4.36
CA GLU A 69 -3.44 15.19 -4.63
C GLU A 69 -4.43 14.44 -5.53
N TYR A 70 -5.73 14.58 -5.27
CA TYR A 70 -6.78 13.98 -6.08
C TYR A 70 -6.83 14.54 -7.50
N TRP A 71 -6.77 15.86 -7.64
CA TRP A 71 -6.70 16.54 -8.93
C TRP A 71 -5.47 16.10 -9.74
N ARG A 72 -4.27 16.11 -9.12
CA ARG A 72 -3.02 15.70 -9.79
C ARG A 72 -3.07 14.23 -10.20
N PHE A 73 -3.66 13.36 -9.37
CA PHE A 73 -3.87 11.95 -9.70
C PHE A 73 -4.70 11.79 -10.98
N ARG A 74 -5.82 12.52 -11.11
CA ARG A 74 -6.69 12.46 -12.31
C ARG A 74 -6.01 13.00 -13.57
N GLN A 75 -5.17 14.02 -13.41
CA GLN A 75 -4.45 14.67 -14.51
C GLN A 75 -3.18 13.93 -14.93
N THR A 76 -2.67 13.00 -14.11
CA THR A 76 -1.43 12.30 -14.45
C THR A 76 -1.72 11.11 -15.37
N ALA A 77 -1.09 11.11 -16.54
CA ALA A 77 -1.20 10.03 -17.50
C ALA A 77 -0.16 8.92 -17.27
N GLY A 78 1.01 9.26 -16.73
CA GLY A 78 2.03 8.30 -16.36
C GLY A 78 3.30 8.96 -15.81
N VAL A 79 4.12 8.17 -15.14
CA VAL A 79 5.41 8.59 -14.57
C VAL A 79 6.47 7.57 -14.98
N TRP A 80 7.63 8.07 -15.39
CA TRP A 80 8.82 7.29 -15.70
C TRP A 80 9.98 7.82 -14.88
N PHE A 81 10.75 6.93 -14.27
CA PHE A 81 11.87 7.31 -13.41
C PHE A 81 13.10 6.45 -13.66
N ASN A 82 14.27 7.01 -13.40
CA ASN A 82 15.51 6.32 -13.11
C ASN A 82 16.21 7.05 -11.96
N ASP A 83 17.44 6.64 -11.62
CA ASP A 83 18.16 7.16 -10.46
C ASP A 83 18.43 8.68 -10.49
N SER A 84 18.36 9.33 -11.66
CA SER A 84 18.70 10.76 -11.80
C SER A 84 17.60 11.63 -12.41
N CYS A 85 16.49 11.03 -12.87
CA CYS A 85 15.47 11.75 -13.61
C CYS A 85 14.09 11.15 -13.43
N VAL A 86 13.10 12.03 -13.33
CA VAL A 86 11.67 11.70 -13.44
C VAL A 86 11.06 12.45 -14.63
N ILE A 87 10.32 11.74 -15.47
CA ILE A 87 9.43 12.30 -16.48
C ILE A 87 8.00 12.03 -16.03
N ARG A 88 7.25 13.09 -15.76
CA ARG A 88 5.82 13.03 -15.42
C ARG A 88 4.99 13.58 -16.58
N VAL A 89 4.02 12.79 -17.03
CA VAL A 89 3.13 13.16 -18.13
C VAL A 89 1.79 13.58 -17.56
N GLY A 90 1.42 14.84 -17.76
CA GLY A 90 0.12 15.40 -17.39
C GLY A 90 -0.79 15.58 -18.60
N THR A 91 -2.09 15.36 -18.44
CA THR A 91 -3.11 15.76 -19.40
C THR A 91 -3.91 16.90 -18.81
N VAL A 92 -4.12 17.97 -19.56
CA VAL A 92 -4.94 19.10 -19.09
C VAL A 92 -6.41 18.77 -19.40
N THR A 93 -7.08 18.08 -18.47
CA THR A 93 -8.49 17.73 -18.65
C THR A 93 -9.41 18.37 -17.63
N ILE A 94 -8.87 18.83 -16.51
CA ILE A 94 -9.61 19.56 -15.46
C ILE A 94 -8.96 20.93 -15.24
N ALA A 95 -9.74 21.97 -14.92
CA ALA A 95 -9.21 23.28 -14.55
C ALA A 95 -8.37 23.22 -13.25
N PRO A 96 -7.40 24.13 -13.02
CA PRO A 96 -6.75 24.25 -11.71
C PRO A 96 -7.77 24.65 -10.63
N PHE A 97 -7.53 24.27 -9.39
CA PHE A 97 -8.39 24.60 -8.26
C PHE A 97 -7.97 25.92 -7.59
N GLU A 98 -8.86 26.55 -6.83
CA GLU A 98 -8.57 27.88 -6.26
C GLU A 98 -7.56 27.84 -5.10
N LYS A 99 -7.79 26.99 -4.12
CA LYS A 99 -6.92 26.85 -2.96
C LYS A 99 -6.87 25.39 -2.46
N PRO A 100 -5.79 24.98 -1.78
CA PRO A 100 -5.71 23.65 -1.18
C PRO A 100 -6.78 23.46 -0.11
N GLU A 101 -7.53 22.37 -0.21
CA GLU A 101 -8.61 22.00 0.72
C GLU A 101 -8.64 20.50 0.94
N LEU A 102 -9.26 20.09 2.06
CA LEU A 102 -9.57 18.70 2.35
C LEU A 102 -11.07 18.47 2.15
N LYS A 103 -11.43 17.60 1.22
CA LYS A 103 -12.84 17.32 0.87
C LYS A 103 -13.09 15.81 0.73
N PRO A 104 -14.32 15.34 0.97
CA PRO A 104 -14.73 14.00 0.61
C PRO A 104 -14.59 13.77 -0.89
N GLU A 105 -14.36 12.53 -1.27
CA GLU A 105 -14.20 12.18 -2.68
C GLU A 105 -15.42 12.51 -3.53
N SER A 106 -16.63 12.31 -3.02
CA SER A 106 -17.88 12.61 -3.74
C SER A 106 -17.98 14.10 -4.11
N GLU A 107 -17.57 14.99 -3.20
CA GLU A 107 -17.54 16.42 -3.44
C GLU A 107 -16.45 16.77 -4.48
N LEU A 108 -15.26 16.17 -4.38
CA LEU A 108 -14.18 16.37 -5.36
C LEU A 108 -14.55 15.89 -6.76
N LEU A 109 -15.28 14.77 -6.85
CA LEU A 109 -15.75 14.24 -8.12
C LEU A 109 -16.77 15.17 -8.79
N ALA A 110 -17.65 15.79 -8.00
CA ALA A 110 -18.61 16.77 -8.48
C ALA A 110 -17.95 18.11 -8.85
N GLU A 111 -16.93 18.54 -8.11
CA GLU A 111 -16.19 19.78 -8.34
C GLU A 111 -15.29 19.69 -9.59
N PHE A 112 -14.62 18.56 -9.80
CA PHE A 112 -13.67 18.39 -10.89
C PHE A 112 -14.30 17.79 -12.14
N THR A 113 -14.95 18.66 -12.91
CA THR A 113 -15.51 18.36 -14.23
C THR A 113 -14.46 18.49 -15.34
N GLU A 114 -14.67 17.74 -16.42
CA GLU A 114 -13.82 17.80 -17.61
C GLU A 114 -13.99 19.15 -18.32
N LEU A 115 -12.90 19.64 -18.93
CA LEU A 115 -12.87 20.88 -19.68
C LEU A 115 -13.65 20.75 -21.00
N ASP A 116 -14.45 21.77 -21.31
CA ASP A 116 -15.19 21.93 -22.56
C ASP A 116 -14.50 22.91 -23.53
N ARG A 117 -13.50 23.65 -23.05
CA ARG A 117 -12.73 24.66 -23.79
C ARG A 117 -11.30 24.78 -23.28
N GLU A 118 -10.44 25.44 -24.06
CA GLU A 118 -9.06 25.71 -23.66
C GLU A 118 -9.02 26.63 -22.43
N LEU A 119 -8.04 26.38 -21.56
CA LEU A 119 -7.76 27.27 -20.43
C LEU A 119 -7.10 28.56 -20.94
N PRO A 120 -7.52 29.74 -20.43
CA PRO A 120 -6.78 30.98 -20.62
C PRO A 120 -5.33 30.87 -20.14
N GLU A 121 -4.43 31.69 -20.66
CA GLU A 121 -2.99 31.62 -20.38
C GLU A 121 -2.65 31.65 -18.88
N GLU A 122 -3.28 32.56 -18.11
CA GLU A 122 -3.09 32.65 -16.65
C GLU A 122 -3.57 31.39 -15.92
N GLN A 123 -4.67 30.78 -16.36
CA GLN A 123 -5.16 29.53 -15.81
C GLN A 123 -4.27 28.35 -16.21
N MET A 124 -3.69 28.36 -17.41
CA MET A 124 -2.70 27.37 -17.81
C MET A 124 -1.42 27.49 -16.99
N LYS A 125 -0.93 28.71 -16.73
CA LYS A 125 0.21 28.95 -15.83
C LYS A 125 -0.07 28.44 -14.42
N LYS A 126 -1.28 28.71 -13.88
CA LYS A 126 -1.75 28.17 -12.61
C LYS A 126 -1.81 26.63 -12.62
N TRP A 127 -2.28 26.04 -13.72
CA TRP A 127 -2.33 24.59 -13.91
C TRP A 127 -0.95 23.96 -13.87
N VAL A 128 0.02 24.49 -14.63
CA VAL A 128 1.40 23.98 -14.66
C VAL A 128 2.04 24.08 -13.28
N ARG A 129 1.89 25.24 -12.62
CA ARG A 129 2.38 25.45 -11.26
C ARG A 129 1.84 24.42 -10.27
N GLN A 130 0.53 24.18 -10.28
CA GLN A 130 -0.10 23.17 -9.41
C GLN A 130 0.33 21.74 -9.78
N PHE A 131 0.44 21.41 -11.07
CA PHE A 131 0.81 20.07 -11.52
C PHE A 131 2.29 19.74 -11.25
N ALA A 132 3.19 20.70 -11.44
CA ALA A 132 4.61 20.57 -11.09
C ALA A 132 4.82 20.66 -9.58
N ALA A 133 3.96 21.41 -8.90
CA ALA A 133 4.11 21.86 -7.52
C ALA A 133 5.38 22.74 -7.34
N SER A 134 5.61 23.61 -8.32
CA SER A 134 6.77 24.50 -8.40
C SER A 134 6.34 25.79 -9.09
N GLU A 135 6.82 26.95 -8.63
CA GLU A 135 6.56 28.24 -9.25
C GLU A 135 7.08 28.30 -10.70
N VAL A 136 6.34 29.04 -11.55
CA VAL A 136 6.68 29.26 -12.96
C VAL A 136 7.49 30.54 -13.08
N LEU A 137 8.76 30.40 -13.42
CA LEU A 137 9.70 31.51 -13.57
C LEU A 137 9.51 32.22 -14.92
N GLU A 138 9.44 31.45 -16.00
CA GLU A 138 9.33 31.97 -17.37
C GLU A 138 8.43 31.06 -18.22
N VAL A 139 7.70 31.66 -19.17
CA VAL A 139 6.97 30.95 -20.22
C VAL A 139 7.47 31.45 -21.58
N LYS A 140 7.92 30.54 -22.45
CA LYS A 140 8.43 30.90 -23.79
C LYS A 140 8.05 29.89 -24.86
N PRO A 141 7.94 30.32 -26.13
CA PRO A 141 7.69 29.39 -27.23
C PRO A 141 8.86 28.42 -27.39
N PHE A 142 8.59 27.15 -27.70
CA PHE A 142 9.63 26.21 -28.07
C PHE A 142 10.11 26.51 -29.50
N SER A 143 11.39 26.79 -29.66
CA SER A 143 11.95 27.31 -30.91
C SER A 143 12.06 26.30 -32.04
N GLN A 144 12.05 25.00 -31.75
CA GLN A 144 12.21 23.95 -32.77
C GLN A 144 10.85 23.45 -33.27
N SER A 145 10.77 23.16 -34.57
CA SER A 145 9.58 22.55 -35.16
C SER A 145 9.37 21.13 -34.64
N LEU A 146 8.15 20.84 -34.17
CA LEU A 146 7.73 19.51 -33.78
C LEU A 146 6.70 18.99 -34.79
N TYR A 147 6.78 17.69 -35.09
CA TYR A 147 5.88 17.07 -36.06
C TYR A 147 4.44 17.03 -35.52
N GLY A 148 3.53 17.73 -36.20
CA GLY A 148 2.09 17.68 -35.90
C GLY A 148 1.63 18.37 -34.60
N CYS A 149 2.53 19.00 -33.85
CA CYS A 149 2.20 19.74 -32.63
C CYS A 149 3.00 21.04 -32.49
N SER A 150 2.61 21.88 -31.54
CA SER A 150 3.39 22.99 -31.00
C SER A 150 3.74 22.71 -29.54
N ALA A 151 4.75 23.43 -29.03
CA ALA A 151 5.15 23.34 -27.62
C ALA A 151 5.41 24.73 -27.02
N GLN A 152 5.01 24.90 -25.77
CA GLN A 152 5.43 26.00 -24.90
C GLN A 152 6.32 25.45 -23.78
N VAL A 153 7.36 26.19 -23.44
CA VAL A 153 8.30 25.86 -22.38
C VAL A 153 7.93 26.65 -21.14
N TYR A 154 7.83 25.95 -20.01
CA TYR A 154 7.67 26.52 -18.68
C TYR A 154 8.95 26.23 -17.91
N GLU A 155 9.72 27.27 -17.62
CA GLU A 155 10.84 27.18 -16.70
C GLU A 155 10.31 27.28 -15.27
N LEU A 156 10.75 26.34 -14.44
CA LEU A 156 10.23 26.17 -13.10
C LEU A 156 11.35 26.41 -12.09
N GLU A 157 10.97 26.84 -10.90
CA GLU A 157 11.93 26.92 -9.79
C GLU A 157 12.56 25.56 -9.51
N GLU A 158 13.83 25.58 -9.09
CA GLU A 158 14.50 24.37 -8.62
C GLU A 158 13.79 23.87 -7.36
N ARG A 159 13.61 22.55 -7.28
CA ARG A 159 12.92 21.93 -6.17
C ARG A 159 13.60 20.62 -5.80
N ASP A 160 13.82 20.42 -4.49
CA ASP A 160 14.36 19.18 -3.92
C ASP A 160 15.70 18.76 -4.57
N GLY A 161 16.55 19.74 -4.92
CA GLY A 161 17.85 19.50 -5.57
C GLY A 161 17.76 19.09 -7.05
N ALA A 162 16.58 19.22 -7.68
CA ALA A 162 16.36 18.93 -9.08
C ALA A 162 16.09 20.20 -9.90
N HIS A 163 16.68 20.25 -11.10
CA HIS A 163 16.28 21.16 -12.16
C HIS A 163 14.95 20.71 -12.76
N GLN A 164 14.00 21.64 -12.90
CA GLN A 164 12.66 21.33 -13.41
C GLN A 164 12.32 22.17 -14.64
N VAL A 165 11.81 21.51 -15.66
CA VAL A 165 11.32 22.15 -16.88
C VAL A 165 10.11 21.39 -17.41
N ALA A 166 9.09 22.11 -17.87
CA ALA A 166 7.89 21.51 -18.42
C ALA A 166 7.60 21.98 -19.84
N TYR A 167 7.11 21.07 -20.67
CA TYR A 167 6.75 21.32 -22.06
C TYR A 167 5.27 21.03 -22.26
N LEU A 168 4.49 22.06 -22.54
CA LEU A 168 3.07 21.93 -22.86
C LEU A 168 2.89 21.71 -24.34
N LEU A 169 2.49 20.50 -24.72
CA LEU A 169 2.34 20.06 -26.09
C LEU A 169 0.88 20.21 -26.54
N SER A 170 0.68 20.86 -27.69
CA SER A 170 -0.65 21.03 -28.32
C SER A 170 -0.64 20.42 -29.73
N PRO A 171 -1.37 19.32 -30.00
CA PRO A 171 -1.50 18.80 -31.34
C PRO A 171 -2.29 19.78 -32.21
N ARG A 172 -1.86 19.94 -33.46
CA ARG A 172 -2.49 20.88 -34.41
C ARG A 172 -3.90 20.44 -34.81
N THR A 173 -4.19 19.15 -34.71
CA THR A 173 -5.48 18.54 -35.09
C THR A 173 -6.52 18.58 -33.98
N ASP A 174 -6.12 18.82 -32.73
CA ASP A 174 -7.01 18.80 -31.56
C ASP A 174 -6.47 19.78 -30.49
N PRO A 175 -6.74 21.08 -30.63
CA PRO A 175 -6.17 22.10 -29.75
C PRO A 175 -6.56 21.95 -28.27
N LEU A 176 -7.72 21.35 -27.97
CA LEU A 176 -8.17 21.06 -26.60
C LEU A 176 -7.31 19.99 -25.91
N ARG A 177 -6.69 19.11 -26.69
CA ARG A 177 -5.86 18.03 -26.16
C ARG A 177 -4.47 18.50 -25.81
N LYS A 178 -4.31 19.09 -24.62
CA LYS A 178 -2.99 19.50 -24.13
C LYS A 178 -2.33 18.40 -23.28
N VAL A 179 -1.04 18.15 -23.54
CA VAL A 179 -0.24 17.20 -22.76
C VAL A 179 1.02 17.89 -22.25
N LEU A 180 1.25 17.85 -20.94
CA LEU A 180 2.46 18.36 -20.31
C LEU A 180 3.49 17.23 -20.14
N LEU A 181 4.71 17.44 -20.62
CA LEU A 181 5.88 16.65 -20.22
C LEU A 181 6.68 17.44 -19.19
N LEU A 182 6.65 17.02 -17.93
CA LEU A 182 7.45 17.58 -16.85
C LEU A 182 8.70 16.74 -16.64
N PHE A 183 9.87 17.35 -16.76
CA PHE A 183 11.17 16.75 -16.47
C PHE A 183 11.66 17.29 -15.13
N SER A 184 12.07 16.37 -14.25
CA SER A 184 12.77 16.69 -13.00
C SER A 184 14.08 15.92 -13.01
N ILE A 185 15.20 16.62 -13.13
CA ILE A 185 16.53 16.04 -13.29
C ILE A 185 17.40 16.51 -12.14
N GLU A 186 18.12 15.60 -11.48
CA GLU A 186 19.08 15.97 -10.44
C GLU A 186 20.01 17.10 -10.92
N LYS A 187 20.18 18.15 -10.12
CA LYS A 187 20.92 19.35 -10.53
C LYS A 187 22.34 19.05 -11.00
N SER A 188 23.03 18.12 -10.32
CA SER A 188 24.38 17.67 -10.67
C SER A 188 24.44 16.91 -12.01
N ARG A 189 23.28 16.56 -12.58
CA ARG A 189 23.12 15.77 -13.81
C ARG A 189 22.50 16.59 -14.95
N PHE A 190 22.15 17.85 -14.70
CA PHE A 190 21.61 18.74 -15.71
C PHE A 190 22.73 19.51 -16.40
N ASP A 191 23.06 19.08 -17.62
CA ASP A 191 24.08 19.65 -18.50
C ASP A 191 23.53 19.79 -19.94
N ASP A 192 24.36 20.34 -20.85
CA ASP A 192 24.00 20.48 -22.28
C ASP A 192 23.56 19.18 -22.94
N ARG A 193 24.05 18.03 -22.43
CA ARG A 193 23.66 16.72 -22.93
C ARG A 193 22.26 16.37 -22.46
N ALA A 194 21.91 16.58 -21.19
CA ALA A 194 20.57 16.40 -20.67
C ALA A 194 19.57 17.24 -21.48
N GLU A 195 19.89 18.51 -21.73
CA GLU A 195 19.05 19.40 -22.53
C GLU A 195 18.87 18.87 -23.97
N ARG A 196 19.95 18.40 -24.60
CA ARG A 196 19.90 17.78 -25.93
C ARG A 196 18.99 16.54 -25.95
N VAL A 197 19.04 15.70 -24.92
CA VAL A 197 18.21 14.49 -24.84
C VAL A 197 16.74 14.83 -24.57
N ILE A 198 16.43 15.90 -23.83
CA ILE A 198 15.06 16.44 -23.73
C ILE A 198 14.56 16.84 -25.12
N ARG A 199 15.34 17.59 -25.90
CA ARG A 199 14.97 17.99 -27.26
C ARG A 199 14.75 16.79 -28.18
N GLN A 200 15.58 15.76 -28.08
CA GLN A 200 15.37 14.49 -28.80
C GLN A 200 14.08 13.77 -28.36
N THR A 201 13.75 13.82 -27.07
CA THR A 201 12.49 13.28 -26.52
C THR A 201 11.29 14.00 -27.13
N LEU A 202 11.31 15.34 -27.12
CA LEU A 202 10.27 16.18 -27.72
C LEU A 202 10.13 15.92 -29.23
N GLY A 203 11.25 15.83 -29.95
CA GLY A 203 11.26 15.52 -31.39
C GLY A 203 10.72 14.13 -31.75
N SER A 204 10.63 13.23 -30.76
CA SER A 204 10.05 11.88 -30.94
C SER A 204 8.56 11.79 -30.61
N VAL A 205 7.95 12.89 -30.16
CA VAL A 205 6.53 12.94 -29.80
C VAL A 205 5.67 12.66 -31.03
N GLN A 206 4.68 11.79 -30.85
CA GLN A 206 3.63 11.53 -31.83
C GLN A 206 2.27 11.50 -31.14
N PHE A 207 1.33 12.26 -31.69
CA PHE A 207 -0.07 12.19 -31.34
C PHE A 207 -0.77 11.16 -32.23
N VAL A 208 -1.43 10.20 -31.61
CA VAL A 208 -2.26 9.19 -32.24
C VAL A 208 -3.67 9.24 -31.65
N ALA A 209 -4.62 8.55 -32.29
CA ALA A 209 -5.97 8.40 -31.76
C ALA A 209 -5.94 7.72 -30.38
N PRO A 210 -6.59 8.30 -29.34
CA PRO A 210 -6.72 7.67 -28.03
C PRO A 210 -7.48 6.34 -28.10
N ARG A 211 -7.13 5.40 -27.22
CA ARG A 211 -7.83 4.11 -27.04
C ARG A 211 -8.47 4.04 -25.66
N ARG A 212 -9.69 3.51 -25.57
CA ARG A 212 -10.45 3.44 -24.30
C ARG A 212 -9.84 2.48 -23.26
N GLU A 213 -9.28 1.34 -23.68
CA GLU A 213 -8.71 0.35 -22.77
C GLU A 213 -7.28 -0.02 -23.14
N THR A 214 -6.41 -0.07 -22.14
CA THR A 214 -4.96 -0.23 -22.31
C THR A 214 -4.30 -1.12 -21.27
N VAL A 215 -5.05 -1.58 -20.25
CA VAL A 215 -4.64 -2.60 -19.29
C VAL A 215 -5.56 -3.78 -19.42
N SER A 216 -5.00 -4.98 -19.39
CA SER A 216 -5.76 -6.23 -19.41
C SER A 216 -6.22 -6.64 -18.02
N LEU A 217 -7.49 -7.01 -17.93
CA LEU A 217 -7.99 -7.92 -16.89
C LEU A 217 -7.40 -9.30 -17.19
N ALA A 218 -6.60 -9.85 -16.28
CA ALA A 218 -6.05 -11.18 -16.48
C ALA A 218 -7.08 -12.27 -16.09
N GLU A 219 -7.80 -12.08 -14.98
CA GLU A 219 -8.83 -12.99 -14.47
C GLU A 219 -9.85 -12.18 -13.65
N GLY A 220 -11.13 -12.57 -13.68
CA GLY A 220 -12.17 -11.87 -12.93
C GLY A 220 -13.28 -12.79 -12.43
N ASN A 221 -13.36 -12.94 -11.12
CA ASN A 221 -14.55 -13.44 -10.42
C ASN A 221 -14.82 -12.46 -9.27
N ARG A 222 -15.93 -11.70 -9.35
CA ARG A 222 -16.27 -10.73 -8.30
C ARG A 222 -17.77 -10.49 -8.20
N LYS A 223 -18.19 -10.05 -7.02
CA LYS A 223 -19.53 -9.48 -6.78
C LYS A 223 -19.52 -7.97 -7.07
N LYS A 224 -20.67 -7.44 -7.50
CA LYS A 224 -20.87 -6.00 -7.67
C LYS A 224 -20.92 -5.34 -6.29
N GLY A 225 -20.18 -4.25 -6.10
CA GLY A 225 -20.10 -3.53 -4.82
C GLY A 225 -21.05 -2.32 -4.76
N THR A 226 -20.94 -1.55 -3.67
CA THR A 226 -21.57 -0.22 -3.55
C THR A 226 -20.93 0.79 -4.54
N PRO A 227 -21.55 1.95 -4.80
CA PRO A 227 -20.93 2.99 -5.63
C PRO A 227 -19.52 3.40 -5.17
N GLU A 228 -19.29 3.49 -3.86
CA GLU A 228 -17.99 3.81 -3.27
C GLU A 228 -16.94 2.72 -3.55
N TYR A 229 -17.38 1.45 -3.48
CA TYR A 229 -16.55 0.30 -3.83
C TYR A 229 -16.15 0.35 -5.31
N GLU A 230 -17.09 0.61 -6.21
CA GLU A 230 -16.83 0.70 -7.65
C GLU A 230 -15.94 1.90 -8.01
N ALA A 231 -16.11 3.03 -7.33
CA ALA A 231 -15.22 4.19 -7.47
C ALA A 231 -13.79 3.85 -7.01
N SER A 232 -13.65 3.17 -5.87
CA SER A 232 -12.36 2.70 -5.35
C SER A 232 -11.66 1.77 -6.35
N ARG A 233 -12.40 0.79 -6.88
CA ARG A 233 -11.93 -0.11 -7.95
C ARG A 233 -11.48 0.65 -9.20
N ALA A 234 -12.27 1.60 -9.68
CA ALA A 234 -11.95 2.38 -10.88
C ALA A 234 -10.62 3.16 -10.71
N ARG A 235 -10.37 3.75 -9.54
CA ARG A 235 -9.10 4.43 -9.24
C ARG A 235 -7.91 3.49 -9.27
N VAL A 236 -8.05 2.28 -8.75
CA VAL A 236 -6.97 1.28 -8.78
C VAL A 236 -6.61 0.92 -10.22
N ILE A 237 -7.60 0.68 -11.08
CA ILE A 237 -7.37 0.40 -12.50
C ILE A 237 -6.75 1.64 -13.20
N GLN A 238 -7.23 2.84 -12.88
CA GLN A 238 -6.67 4.10 -13.39
C GLN A 238 -5.19 4.27 -13.03
N SER A 239 -4.77 3.83 -11.84
CA SER A 239 -3.38 3.97 -11.36
C SER A 239 -2.34 3.26 -12.25
N ILE A 240 -2.77 2.28 -13.05
CA ILE A 240 -1.92 1.49 -13.93
C ILE A 240 -2.29 1.62 -15.41
N ARG A 241 -3.33 2.39 -15.76
CA ARG A 241 -4.00 2.34 -17.08
C ARG A 241 -3.06 2.46 -18.29
N ASN A 242 -1.98 3.21 -18.22
CA ASN A 242 -1.11 3.43 -19.39
C ASN A 242 0.14 2.54 -19.41
N PHE A 243 0.29 1.61 -18.47
CA PHE A 243 1.48 0.76 -18.40
C PHE A 243 1.18 -0.64 -18.94
N ARG A 244 1.69 -0.92 -20.15
CA ARG A 244 1.40 -2.18 -20.87
C ARG A 244 1.85 -3.44 -20.13
N ASP A 245 2.94 -3.34 -19.36
CA ASP A 245 3.48 -4.47 -18.60
C ASP A 245 2.77 -4.67 -17.26
N TRP A 246 1.86 -3.75 -16.91
CA TRP A 246 1.01 -3.88 -15.73
C TRP A 246 -0.33 -4.52 -16.11
N TRP A 247 -0.86 -5.26 -15.16
CA TRP A 247 -2.10 -6.00 -15.28
C TRP A 247 -2.80 -6.05 -13.94
N TYR A 248 -4.07 -6.40 -13.94
CA TYR A 248 -4.82 -6.62 -12.71
C TYR A 248 -5.61 -7.92 -12.72
N VAL A 249 -5.87 -8.44 -11.53
CA VAL A 249 -6.76 -9.58 -11.31
C VAL A 249 -7.74 -9.24 -10.20
N GLU A 250 -8.98 -9.63 -10.41
CA GLU A 250 -10.05 -9.49 -9.42
C GLU A 250 -10.42 -10.87 -8.89
N THR A 251 -10.40 -10.98 -7.56
CA THR A 251 -10.86 -12.14 -6.81
C THR A 251 -12.06 -11.74 -5.95
N ASP A 252 -12.58 -12.67 -5.14
CA ASP A 252 -13.77 -12.42 -4.34
C ASP A 252 -13.60 -11.27 -3.35
N ASN A 253 -12.40 -11.09 -2.79
CA ASN A 253 -12.13 -10.09 -1.76
C ASN A 253 -11.11 -9.01 -2.16
N TYR A 254 -10.31 -9.22 -3.22
CA TYR A 254 -9.18 -8.35 -3.56
C TYR A 254 -9.17 -7.91 -5.01
N ILE A 255 -8.53 -6.75 -5.24
CA ILE A 255 -7.95 -6.40 -6.54
C ILE A 255 -6.43 -6.44 -6.42
N PHE A 256 -5.81 -7.29 -7.23
CA PHE A 256 -4.36 -7.37 -7.35
C PHE A 256 -3.92 -6.54 -8.55
N VAL A 257 -2.93 -5.66 -8.36
CA VAL A 257 -2.29 -4.89 -9.44
C VAL A 257 -0.80 -5.18 -9.45
N SER A 258 -0.25 -5.56 -10.60
CA SER A 258 1.12 -6.02 -10.65
C SER A 258 1.76 -5.90 -12.04
N ASN A 259 3.08 -5.80 -12.07
CA ASN A 259 3.92 -6.03 -13.25
C ASN A 259 4.80 -7.28 -13.13
N GLN A 260 4.48 -8.19 -12.19
CA GLN A 260 5.20 -9.43 -11.97
C GLN A 260 5.21 -10.30 -13.22
N THR A 261 6.38 -10.83 -13.55
CA THR A 261 6.56 -11.77 -14.67
C THR A 261 6.35 -13.23 -14.25
N ASP A 262 6.57 -13.57 -12.97
CA ASP A 262 6.30 -14.91 -12.44
C ASP A 262 4.81 -15.06 -12.09
N ARG A 263 4.03 -15.47 -13.11
CA ARG A 263 2.59 -15.68 -12.97
C ARG A 263 2.24 -16.82 -12.00
N ARG A 264 3.11 -17.82 -11.83
CA ARG A 264 2.84 -18.97 -10.97
C ARG A 264 2.99 -18.61 -9.50
N ALA A 265 4.09 -17.95 -9.13
CA ALA A 265 4.27 -17.43 -7.77
C ALA A 265 3.14 -16.46 -7.40
N MET A 266 2.72 -15.63 -8.36
CA MET A 266 1.63 -14.68 -8.15
C MET A 266 0.27 -15.38 -7.97
N THR A 267 -0.04 -16.38 -8.79
CA THR A 267 -1.29 -17.16 -8.62
C THR A 267 -1.34 -17.84 -7.25
N ARG A 268 -0.19 -18.39 -6.81
CA ARG A 268 -0.06 -19.00 -5.49
C ARG A 268 -0.28 -17.98 -4.38
N LEU A 269 0.42 -16.85 -4.38
CA LEU A 269 0.29 -15.84 -3.33
C LEU A 269 -1.13 -15.28 -3.23
N ARG A 270 -1.79 -15.04 -4.37
CA ARG A 270 -3.20 -14.61 -4.41
C ARG A 270 -4.12 -15.60 -3.73
N THR A 271 -3.97 -16.88 -4.09
CA THR A 271 -4.78 -17.97 -3.53
C THR A 271 -4.54 -18.11 -2.03
N GLU A 272 -3.27 -18.08 -1.61
CA GLU A 272 -2.89 -18.15 -0.20
C GLU A 272 -3.41 -16.93 0.58
N LEU A 273 -3.45 -15.74 0.00
CA LEU A 273 -3.98 -14.54 0.66
C LEU A 273 -5.51 -14.56 0.79
N GLU A 274 -6.23 -15.03 -0.24
CA GLU A 274 -7.68 -15.27 -0.16
C GLU A 274 -8.00 -16.29 0.95
N ASN A 275 -7.30 -17.42 0.96
CA ASN A 275 -7.50 -18.44 2.00
C ASN A 275 -7.10 -17.93 3.39
N ALA A 276 -6.05 -17.10 3.50
CA ALA A 276 -5.66 -16.49 4.77
C ALA A 276 -6.75 -15.54 5.30
N ARG A 277 -7.45 -14.82 4.41
CA ARG A 277 -8.59 -13.98 4.78
C ARG A 277 -9.72 -14.78 5.42
N GLU A 278 -9.99 -15.99 4.92
CA GLU A 278 -10.97 -16.89 5.56
C GLU A 278 -10.54 -17.24 7.00
N VAL A 279 -9.25 -17.53 7.21
CA VAL A 279 -8.71 -17.74 8.56
C VAL A 279 -8.85 -16.48 9.41
N PHE A 280 -8.59 -15.28 8.88
CA PHE A 280 -8.80 -14.05 9.64
C PHE A 280 -10.26 -13.90 10.09
N ALA A 281 -11.20 -14.24 9.21
CA ALA A 281 -12.63 -14.17 9.48
C ALA A 281 -13.13 -15.20 10.50
N ASP A 282 -12.49 -16.38 10.58
CA ASP A 282 -12.79 -17.39 11.60
C ASP A 282 -12.53 -16.88 13.03
N TYR A 283 -11.56 -15.98 13.19
CA TYR A 283 -11.21 -15.36 14.47
C TYR A 283 -11.90 -14.01 14.68
N PHE A 284 -12.04 -13.22 13.62
CA PHE A 284 -12.53 -11.84 13.66
C PHE A 284 -13.53 -11.61 12.52
N PRO A 285 -14.79 -12.09 12.64
CA PRO A 285 -15.74 -12.05 11.54
C PRO A 285 -16.10 -10.62 11.13
N LEU A 286 -16.31 -10.39 9.84
CA LEU A 286 -16.82 -9.11 9.33
C LEU A 286 -18.22 -8.85 9.89
N LYS A 287 -18.34 -7.81 10.73
CA LYS A 287 -19.63 -7.39 11.34
C LYS A 287 -20.28 -6.21 10.63
N ILE A 288 -19.56 -5.61 9.66
CA ILE A 288 -19.98 -4.46 8.89
C ILE A 288 -19.72 -4.68 7.39
N PRO A 289 -20.53 -4.09 6.49
CA PRO A 289 -20.28 -4.17 5.05
C PRO A 289 -19.00 -3.45 4.62
N LEU A 290 -18.29 -4.02 3.64
CA LEU A 290 -17.12 -3.39 3.03
C LEU A 290 -17.52 -2.23 2.11
N GLN A 291 -16.89 -1.07 2.29
CA GLN A 291 -17.13 0.14 1.48
C GLN A 291 -16.00 0.42 0.45
N SER A 292 -14.92 -0.35 0.47
CA SER A 292 -13.78 -0.19 -0.44
C SER A 292 -13.21 -1.55 -0.79
N VAL A 293 -12.62 -1.65 -1.99
CA VAL A 293 -11.92 -2.87 -2.41
C VAL A 293 -10.62 -3.01 -1.64
N SER A 294 -10.27 -4.24 -1.25
CA SER A 294 -8.94 -4.52 -0.67
C SER A 294 -7.92 -4.58 -1.79
N VAL A 295 -7.02 -3.60 -1.84
CA VAL A 295 -6.01 -3.46 -2.90
C VAL A 295 -4.70 -4.12 -2.48
N VAL A 296 -4.13 -4.94 -3.37
CA VAL A 296 -2.80 -5.52 -3.21
C VAL A 296 -1.94 -5.19 -4.43
N ARG A 297 -0.91 -4.36 -4.24
CA ARG A 297 0.05 -3.97 -5.27
C ARG A 297 1.35 -4.72 -5.12
N ILE A 298 1.82 -5.33 -6.19
CA ILE A 298 3.00 -6.20 -6.14
C ILE A 298 3.96 -5.83 -7.26
N PHE A 299 5.14 -5.36 -6.88
CA PHE A 299 6.17 -4.93 -7.83
C PHE A 299 7.06 -6.08 -8.29
N ASN A 300 7.47 -6.08 -9.55
CA ASN A 300 8.40 -7.06 -10.12
C ASN A 300 9.85 -6.88 -9.64
N LYS A 301 10.28 -5.62 -9.42
CA LYS A 301 11.65 -5.29 -9.00
C LYS A 301 11.68 -4.43 -7.73
N ARG A 302 12.71 -4.66 -6.90
CA ARG A 302 12.87 -4.03 -5.57
C ARG A 302 13.04 -2.53 -5.65
N ASP A 303 13.77 -2.04 -6.63
CA ASP A 303 13.95 -0.62 -6.92
C ASP A 303 12.62 0.10 -7.22
N GLN A 304 11.72 -0.51 -7.99
CA GLN A 304 10.38 0.04 -8.24
C GLN A 304 9.57 0.12 -6.95
N TYR A 305 9.67 -0.90 -6.08
CA TYR A 305 9.06 -0.85 -4.76
C TYR A 305 9.61 0.30 -3.92
N LYS A 306 10.95 0.42 -3.81
CA LYS A 306 11.63 1.44 -3.01
C LYS A 306 11.24 2.85 -3.43
N GLU A 307 11.24 3.12 -4.73
CA GLU A 307 10.82 4.41 -5.27
C GLU A 307 9.34 4.68 -4.97
N TYR A 308 8.48 3.66 -5.04
CA TYR A 308 7.05 3.82 -4.79
C TYR A 308 6.72 4.13 -3.32
N VAL A 309 7.36 3.41 -2.39
CA VAL A 309 7.10 3.57 -0.95
C VAL A 309 7.87 4.74 -0.32
N GLY A 310 8.93 5.21 -0.98
CA GLY A 310 9.79 6.28 -0.50
C GLY A 310 10.86 5.83 0.48
N ALA A 311 11.82 6.73 0.74
CA ALA A 311 13.04 6.45 1.50
C ALA A 311 12.79 5.91 2.93
N ASP A 312 11.73 6.36 3.59
CA ASP A 312 11.42 6.00 4.98
C ASP A 312 10.96 4.53 5.12
N MET A 313 10.38 3.97 4.05
CA MET A 313 9.78 2.64 4.04
C MET A 313 10.51 1.67 3.10
N GLN A 314 11.58 2.11 2.44
CA GLN A 314 12.32 1.32 1.46
C GLN A 314 12.99 0.05 2.03
N TRP A 315 13.06 -0.07 3.36
CA TRP A 315 13.63 -1.21 4.08
C TRP A 315 12.63 -2.36 4.27
N SER A 316 11.32 -2.09 4.24
CA SER A 316 10.31 -3.12 4.55
C SER A 316 10.09 -4.11 3.40
N GLY A 317 9.63 -5.33 3.68
CA GLY A 317 9.27 -6.35 2.68
C GLY A 317 7.87 -6.15 2.07
N GLY A 318 7.04 -5.38 2.75
CA GLY A 318 5.72 -4.94 2.34
C GLY A 318 5.24 -3.83 3.29
N ILE A 319 4.12 -3.21 2.97
CA ILE A 319 3.50 -2.19 3.82
C ILE A 319 2.01 -2.09 3.53
N TRP A 320 1.19 -2.23 4.56
CA TRP A 320 -0.17 -1.75 4.57
C TRP A 320 -0.21 -0.25 4.87
N THR A 321 -0.82 0.53 3.97
CA THR A 321 -0.98 1.98 4.15
C THR A 321 -2.46 2.33 4.30
N PRO A 322 -3.00 2.47 5.54
CA PRO A 322 -4.40 2.84 5.77
C PRO A 322 -4.83 4.09 5.01
N ALA A 323 -3.98 5.13 5.01
CA ALA A 323 -4.26 6.39 4.34
C ALA A 323 -4.48 6.23 2.82
N ARG A 324 -3.77 5.29 2.17
CA ARG A 324 -3.91 4.99 0.73
C ARG A 324 -4.83 3.79 0.47
N ARG A 325 -5.30 3.13 1.52
CA ARG A 325 -6.10 1.89 1.50
C ARG A 325 -5.48 0.80 0.61
N GLU A 326 -4.16 0.68 0.66
CA GLU A 326 -3.42 -0.23 -0.21
C GLU A 326 -2.34 -1.01 0.56
N LEU A 327 -2.28 -2.31 0.27
CA LEU A 327 -1.16 -3.17 0.64
C LEU A 327 -0.17 -3.19 -0.52
N VAL A 328 1.07 -2.81 -0.27
CA VAL A 328 2.17 -2.87 -1.24
C VAL A 328 3.16 -3.94 -0.82
N ILE A 329 3.48 -4.87 -1.72
CA ILE A 329 4.44 -5.97 -1.45
C ILE A 329 5.64 -5.80 -2.36
N SER A 330 6.82 -5.90 -1.76
CA SER A 330 8.08 -5.94 -2.49
C SER A 330 8.31 -7.32 -3.09
N PRO A 331 8.94 -7.41 -4.28
CA PRO A 331 9.54 -8.66 -4.69
C PRO A 331 10.67 -9.04 -3.72
N LEU A 332 10.92 -10.34 -3.64
CA LEU A 332 11.97 -10.89 -2.80
C LEU A 332 13.36 -10.67 -3.42
N ASP A 333 14.35 -10.51 -2.55
CA ASP A 333 15.73 -10.42 -2.98
C ASP A 333 16.27 -11.80 -3.35
N ARG A 334 16.89 -11.94 -4.53
CA ARG A 334 17.23 -13.24 -5.14
C ARG A 334 18.38 -14.01 -4.46
N GLY A 335 18.86 -13.52 -3.31
CA GLY A 335 20.04 -14.06 -2.62
C GLY A 335 19.80 -15.28 -1.73
N ALA A 336 18.56 -15.52 -1.28
CA ALA A 336 18.21 -16.67 -0.43
C ALA A 336 17.66 -17.85 -1.25
N ARG A 337 17.57 -19.06 -0.67
CA ARG A 337 16.91 -20.20 -1.34
C ARG A 337 15.45 -19.87 -1.65
N ASP A 338 14.95 -20.30 -2.81
CA ASP A 338 13.57 -20.02 -3.26
C ASP A 338 12.49 -20.37 -2.21
N SER A 339 12.64 -21.48 -1.49
CA SER A 339 11.69 -21.88 -0.45
C SER A 339 11.64 -20.90 0.73
N VAL A 340 12.79 -20.36 1.14
CA VAL A 340 12.90 -19.36 2.22
C VAL A 340 12.34 -18.03 1.76
N GLN A 341 12.67 -17.64 0.53
CA GLN A 341 12.10 -16.49 -0.16
C GLN A 341 10.55 -16.54 -0.13
N GLN A 342 9.96 -17.62 -0.64
CA GLN A 342 8.50 -17.79 -0.67
C GLN A 342 7.87 -17.76 0.74
N MET A 343 8.53 -18.36 1.73
CA MET A 343 8.08 -18.31 3.12
C MET A 343 8.02 -16.87 3.65
N ILE A 344 9.07 -16.07 3.42
CA ILE A 344 9.14 -14.67 3.87
C ILE A 344 8.04 -13.84 3.19
N MET A 345 7.87 -13.96 1.87
CA MET A 345 6.84 -13.21 1.15
C MET A 345 5.44 -13.56 1.64
N ARG A 346 5.18 -14.84 1.89
CA ARG A 346 3.92 -15.30 2.44
C ARG A 346 3.67 -14.70 3.83
N GLN A 347 4.67 -14.69 4.71
CA GLN A 347 4.56 -14.12 6.05
C GLN A 347 4.28 -12.63 6.01
N VAL A 348 5.02 -11.89 5.19
CA VAL A 348 4.76 -10.46 4.96
C VAL A 348 3.33 -10.24 4.43
N ALA A 349 2.90 -11.03 3.45
CA ALA A 349 1.56 -10.91 2.89
C ALA A 349 0.46 -11.20 3.92
N PHE A 350 0.67 -12.16 4.82
CA PHE A 350 -0.30 -12.47 5.88
C PHE A 350 -0.29 -11.41 6.99
N HIS A 351 0.89 -10.96 7.41
CA HIS A 351 1.04 -9.91 8.41
C HIS A 351 0.34 -8.62 7.95
N GLU A 352 0.75 -8.10 6.79
CA GLU A 352 0.20 -6.86 6.24
C GLU A 352 -1.24 -7.03 5.73
N GLY A 353 -1.56 -8.22 5.20
CA GLY A 353 -2.91 -8.59 4.81
C GLY A 353 -3.88 -8.63 5.99
N PHE A 354 -3.41 -9.03 7.17
CA PHE A 354 -4.21 -8.95 8.39
C PHE A 354 -4.45 -7.50 8.82
N HIS A 355 -3.45 -6.61 8.76
CA HIS A 355 -3.69 -5.19 9.05
C HIS A 355 -4.74 -4.58 8.12
N GLN A 356 -4.68 -4.92 6.82
CA GLN A 356 -5.71 -4.52 5.85
C GLN A 356 -7.08 -5.08 6.21
N TYR A 357 -7.15 -6.39 6.52
CA TYR A 357 -8.38 -7.05 6.90
C TYR A 357 -9.00 -6.40 8.14
N LEU A 358 -8.22 -6.28 9.21
CA LEU A 358 -8.66 -5.71 10.48
C LEU A 358 -9.14 -4.27 10.30
N TYR A 359 -8.41 -3.45 9.54
CA TYR A 359 -8.81 -2.08 9.24
C TYR A 359 -10.20 -2.03 8.63
N PHE A 360 -10.52 -2.86 7.63
CA PHE A 360 -11.86 -2.86 7.06
C PHE A 360 -12.90 -3.55 7.96
N ALA A 361 -12.52 -4.58 8.71
CA ALA A 361 -13.40 -5.34 9.59
C ALA A 361 -13.91 -4.50 10.79
N THR A 362 -13.10 -3.55 11.26
CA THR A 362 -13.43 -2.62 12.36
C THR A 362 -13.99 -1.29 11.89
N GLY A 363 -14.28 -1.15 10.59
CA GLY A 363 -14.83 0.08 10.03
C GLY A 363 -13.81 1.21 9.94
N GLU A 364 -12.54 0.86 9.76
CA GLU A 364 -11.40 1.77 9.71
C GLU A 364 -10.97 2.32 11.07
N ALA A 365 -11.40 1.67 12.17
CA ALA A 365 -10.94 2.00 13.50
C ALA A 365 -9.48 1.60 13.71
N GLN A 366 -8.72 2.42 14.44
CA GLN A 366 -7.35 2.09 14.83
C GLN A 366 -7.39 1.11 16.00
N ALA A 367 -6.72 -0.03 15.87
CA ALA A 367 -6.54 -0.97 16.97
C ALA A 367 -5.31 -0.61 17.81
N GLY A 368 -5.33 -1.01 19.09
CA GLY A 368 -4.20 -0.89 20.00
C GLY A 368 -3.04 -1.79 19.57
N MET A 369 -1.81 -1.35 19.84
CA MET A 369 -0.60 -1.96 19.27
C MET A 369 -0.42 -3.44 19.63
N TRP A 370 -0.68 -3.82 20.89
CA TRP A 370 -0.58 -5.22 21.32
C TRP A 370 -1.48 -6.15 20.51
N PHE A 371 -2.70 -5.68 20.19
CA PHE A 371 -3.69 -6.45 19.45
C PHE A 371 -3.37 -6.42 17.95
N ASN A 372 -3.08 -5.24 17.40
CA ASN A 372 -2.81 -5.07 15.96
C ASN A 372 -1.56 -5.86 15.52
N GLU A 373 -0.41 -5.61 16.13
CA GLU A 373 0.86 -6.22 15.76
C GLU A 373 0.96 -7.66 16.26
N GLY A 374 0.52 -7.93 17.50
CA GLY A 374 0.55 -9.28 18.07
C GLY A 374 -0.32 -10.27 17.26
N THR A 375 -1.47 -9.81 16.77
CA THR A 375 -2.34 -10.65 15.93
C THR A 375 -1.82 -10.78 14.50
N ALA A 376 -1.23 -9.72 13.92
CA ALA A 376 -0.56 -9.82 12.62
C ALA A 376 0.56 -10.87 12.66
N GLN A 377 1.40 -10.84 13.70
CA GLN A 377 2.46 -11.83 13.91
C GLN A 377 1.93 -13.23 14.24
N PHE A 378 0.79 -13.34 14.90
CA PHE A 378 0.12 -14.63 15.10
C PHE A 378 -0.25 -15.26 13.75
N PHE A 379 -0.80 -14.47 12.82
CA PHE A 379 -1.21 -14.96 11.50
C PHE A 379 -0.07 -15.21 10.50
N GLU A 380 1.16 -14.76 10.77
CA GLU A 380 2.35 -15.23 10.04
C GLU A 380 2.52 -16.76 10.11
N GLY A 381 1.95 -17.38 11.15
CA GLY A 381 1.94 -18.83 11.37
C GLY A 381 0.90 -19.60 10.56
N ILE A 382 0.16 -18.98 9.64
CA ILE A 382 -0.82 -19.70 8.81
C ILE A 382 -0.14 -20.76 7.93
N GLU A 383 -0.64 -21.99 8.01
CA GLU A 383 -0.35 -23.09 7.12
C GLU A 383 -1.66 -23.65 6.55
N PHE A 384 -1.64 -24.09 5.29
CA PHE A 384 -2.77 -24.78 4.67
C PHE A 384 -2.54 -26.29 4.72
N ARG A 385 -3.35 -27.00 5.52
CA ARG A 385 -3.35 -28.47 5.61
C ARG A 385 -4.66 -28.99 5.05
N THR A 386 -4.58 -29.89 4.06
CA THR A 386 -5.75 -30.47 3.38
C THR A 386 -6.77 -29.42 2.92
N GLY A 387 -6.30 -28.27 2.43
CA GLY A 387 -7.15 -27.16 1.95
C GLY A 387 -7.69 -26.23 3.03
N LYS A 388 -7.59 -26.56 4.32
CA LYS A 388 -8.01 -25.70 5.43
C LYS A 388 -6.81 -24.94 6.01
N GLY A 389 -6.96 -23.64 6.21
CA GLY A 389 -5.99 -22.82 6.91
C GLY A 389 -6.01 -23.09 8.42
N ILE A 390 -4.84 -23.25 9.02
CA ILE A 390 -4.64 -23.33 10.47
C ILE A 390 -3.48 -22.44 10.88
N VAL A 391 -3.53 -21.89 12.09
CA VAL A 391 -2.38 -21.15 12.64
C VAL A 391 -1.51 -22.11 13.45
N VAL A 392 -0.25 -22.25 13.05
CA VAL A 392 0.77 -23.05 13.75
C VAL A 392 1.80 -22.14 14.42
N LEU A 393 2.70 -22.72 15.21
CA LEU A 393 3.89 -22.04 15.74
C LEU A 393 5.13 -22.55 15.00
N PRO A 394 5.69 -21.79 14.03
CA PRO A 394 6.94 -22.16 13.39
C PRO A 394 8.09 -22.26 14.40
N GLN A 395 8.96 -23.26 14.22
CA GLN A 395 10.03 -23.54 15.19
C GLN A 395 10.96 -22.34 15.46
N TYR A 396 11.25 -21.52 14.45
CA TYR A 396 12.11 -20.36 14.65
C TYR A 396 11.42 -19.26 15.48
N ILE A 397 10.09 -19.11 15.34
CA ILE A 397 9.28 -18.22 16.18
C ILE A 397 9.23 -18.79 17.60
N GLU A 398 8.95 -20.09 17.76
CA GLU A 398 8.95 -20.78 19.05
C GLU A 398 10.23 -20.46 19.84
N ARG A 399 11.41 -20.63 19.22
CA ARG A 399 12.70 -20.33 19.87
C ARG A 399 12.83 -18.86 20.30
N THR A 400 12.39 -17.93 19.48
CA THR A 400 12.42 -16.49 19.82
C THR A 400 11.48 -16.19 20.99
N LEU A 401 10.29 -16.79 20.99
CA LEU A 401 9.30 -16.57 22.04
C LEU A 401 9.71 -17.24 23.35
N THR A 402 10.21 -18.48 23.35
CA THR A 402 10.69 -19.13 24.58
C THR A 402 11.86 -18.38 25.21
N ALA A 403 12.83 -17.94 24.39
CA ALA A 403 13.99 -17.18 24.87
C ALA A 403 13.61 -15.85 25.55
N LEU A 404 12.44 -15.29 25.22
CA LEU A 404 11.91 -14.08 25.86
C LEU A 404 11.56 -14.32 27.34
N PHE A 405 11.19 -15.55 27.71
CA PHE A 405 10.73 -15.95 29.05
C PHE A 405 11.75 -16.81 29.82
N ASP A 406 12.95 -17.03 29.28
CA ASP A 406 14.01 -17.82 29.92
C ASP A 406 14.23 -17.44 31.39
N GLY A 407 14.36 -18.46 32.23
CA GLY A 407 14.54 -18.30 33.68
C GLY A 407 13.29 -17.78 34.39
N ASP A 408 12.11 -18.22 33.93
CA ASP A 408 10.80 -17.85 34.47
C ASP A 408 10.51 -16.34 34.46
N ARG A 409 11.12 -15.60 33.52
CA ARG A 409 10.96 -14.14 33.44
C ARG A 409 9.51 -13.74 33.23
N VAL A 410 8.97 -12.95 34.16
CA VAL A 410 7.64 -12.34 34.06
C VAL A 410 7.75 -10.95 33.44
N HIS A 411 7.00 -10.70 32.37
CA HIS A 411 6.93 -9.40 31.71
C HIS A 411 5.73 -8.59 32.17
N ASP A 412 5.85 -7.25 32.12
CA ASP A 412 4.76 -6.34 32.48
C ASP A 412 3.72 -6.24 31.35
N ILE A 413 2.69 -7.08 31.44
CA ILE A 413 1.59 -7.08 30.48
C ILE A 413 0.73 -5.82 30.60
N ALA A 414 0.62 -5.23 31.78
CA ALA A 414 -0.15 -4.01 31.98
C ALA A 414 0.46 -2.82 31.24
N ALA A 415 1.80 -2.74 31.18
CA ALA A 415 2.50 -1.77 30.35
C ALA A 415 2.28 -2.06 28.85
N LEU A 416 2.50 -3.32 28.41
CA LEU A 416 2.39 -3.70 27.00
C LEU A 416 1.03 -3.32 26.38
N VAL A 417 -0.07 -3.64 27.07
CA VAL A 417 -1.43 -3.46 26.52
C VAL A 417 -1.87 -2.00 26.47
N LYS A 418 -1.11 -1.09 27.07
CA LYS A 418 -1.36 0.36 27.08
C LYS A 418 -0.44 1.14 26.15
N MET A 419 0.59 0.50 25.58
CA MET A 419 1.56 1.18 24.72
C MET A 419 0.87 1.82 23.52
N ASP A 420 1.19 3.09 23.28
CA ASP A 420 0.85 3.75 22.03
C ASP A 420 1.81 3.36 20.90
N ARG A 421 1.60 3.92 19.71
CA ARG A 421 2.44 3.67 18.54
C ARG A 421 3.90 4.04 18.79
N THR A 422 4.16 5.21 19.40
CA THR A 422 5.51 5.72 19.62
C THR A 422 6.27 4.83 20.60
N GLU A 423 5.64 4.45 21.72
CA GLU A 423 6.21 3.58 22.73
C GLU A 423 6.47 2.18 22.17
N PHE A 424 5.52 1.63 21.41
CA PHE A 424 5.64 0.29 20.84
C PHE A 424 6.78 0.18 19.82
N TYR A 425 6.91 1.16 18.92
CA TYR A 425 7.96 1.21 17.89
C TYR A 425 9.30 1.80 18.37
N GLY A 426 9.38 2.24 19.63
CA GLY A 426 10.57 2.84 20.22
C GLY A 426 11.74 1.87 20.38
N GLU A 427 12.67 2.20 21.29
CA GLU A 427 13.93 1.45 21.48
C GLU A 427 13.72 -0.04 21.76
N LYS A 428 12.61 -0.40 22.39
CA LYS A 428 12.27 -1.78 22.77
C LYS A 428 11.44 -2.53 21.73
N ARG A 429 11.32 -2.03 20.49
CA ARG A 429 10.51 -2.70 19.43
C ARG A 429 10.84 -4.19 19.25
N ASN A 430 12.11 -4.58 19.35
CA ASN A 430 12.56 -5.97 19.21
C ASN A 430 12.11 -6.88 20.37
N VAL A 431 11.57 -6.30 21.44
CA VAL A 431 10.97 -7.00 22.58
C VAL A 431 9.44 -6.86 22.52
N ASN A 432 8.93 -5.66 22.23
CA ASN A 432 7.50 -5.36 22.19
C ASN A 432 6.75 -6.24 21.17
N TYR A 433 7.31 -6.40 19.98
CA TYR A 433 6.76 -7.28 18.94
C TYR A 433 6.66 -8.74 19.42
N PRO A 434 7.77 -9.44 19.73
CA PRO A 434 7.70 -10.81 20.25
C PRO A 434 6.82 -10.97 21.49
N LEU A 435 6.78 -9.99 22.40
CA LEU A 435 5.94 -10.06 23.59
C LEU A 435 4.44 -9.96 23.25
N ALA A 436 4.06 -9.09 22.31
CA ALA A 436 2.69 -9.01 21.81
C ALA A 436 2.27 -10.30 21.08
N GLN A 437 3.15 -10.87 20.25
CA GLN A 437 2.92 -12.16 19.60
C GLN A 437 2.77 -13.29 20.62
N ALA A 438 3.65 -13.35 21.63
CA ALA A 438 3.61 -14.34 22.70
C ALA A 438 2.30 -14.26 23.48
N LEU A 439 1.84 -13.05 23.79
CA LEU A 439 0.56 -12.81 24.45
C LEU A 439 -0.60 -13.31 23.58
N VAL A 440 -0.73 -12.86 22.33
CA VAL A 440 -1.84 -13.23 21.46
C VAL A 440 -1.88 -14.75 21.20
N TYR A 441 -0.72 -15.37 20.94
CA TYR A 441 -0.62 -16.82 20.78
C TYR A 441 -1.09 -17.56 22.04
N TYR A 442 -0.64 -17.11 23.22
CA TYR A 442 -1.07 -17.69 24.48
C TYR A 442 -2.59 -17.54 24.68
N LEU A 443 -3.16 -16.35 24.50
CA LEU A 443 -4.60 -16.13 24.66
C LEU A 443 -5.43 -17.09 23.80
N TRP A 444 -5.07 -17.27 22.53
CA TRP A 444 -5.82 -18.14 21.62
C TRP A 444 -5.57 -19.63 21.79
N LYS A 445 -4.31 -20.03 22.00
CA LYS A 445 -3.90 -21.44 21.89
C LYS A 445 -3.27 -21.99 23.16
N GLY A 446 -2.55 -21.17 23.92
CA GLY A 446 -1.84 -21.59 25.13
C GLY A 446 -2.73 -21.68 26.38
N ALA A 447 -3.53 -20.65 26.62
CA ALA A 447 -4.39 -20.55 27.79
C ALA A 447 -5.44 -21.68 27.85
N PRO A 448 -6.12 -22.06 26.75
CA PRO A 448 -7.05 -23.20 26.78
C PRO A 448 -6.39 -24.51 27.20
N VAL A 449 -5.19 -24.83 26.67
CA VAL A 449 -4.47 -26.07 27.04
C VAL A 449 -3.84 -25.99 28.43
N ALA A 450 -3.59 -24.79 28.93
CA ALA A 450 -3.13 -24.54 30.30
C ALA A 450 -4.28 -24.51 31.34
N GLY A 451 -5.52 -24.83 30.94
CA GLY A 451 -6.68 -24.85 31.83
C GLY A 451 -7.25 -23.46 32.15
N LYS A 452 -7.00 -22.47 31.28
CA LYS A 452 -7.47 -21.08 31.33
C LYS A 452 -8.23 -20.66 30.07
N PRO A 453 -9.25 -21.43 29.61
CA PRO A 453 -9.96 -21.14 28.36
C PRO A 453 -10.65 -19.76 28.34
N GLU A 454 -10.97 -19.19 29.50
CA GLU A 454 -11.56 -17.86 29.63
C GLU A 454 -10.69 -16.74 29.03
N TYR A 455 -9.36 -16.89 29.04
CA TYR A 455 -8.47 -15.89 28.45
C TYR A 455 -8.60 -15.78 26.92
N ALA A 456 -9.10 -16.82 26.25
CA ALA A 456 -9.37 -16.76 24.80
C ALA A 456 -10.51 -15.78 24.45
N GLN A 457 -11.31 -15.35 25.42
CA GLN A 457 -12.34 -14.33 25.20
C GLN A 457 -11.79 -12.90 25.20
N ILE A 458 -10.55 -12.68 25.66
CA ILE A 458 -9.95 -11.33 25.74
C ILE A 458 -9.82 -10.70 24.33
N PRO A 459 -9.23 -11.37 23.31
CA PRO A 459 -9.17 -10.81 21.95
C PRO A 459 -10.56 -10.62 21.32
N VAL A 460 -11.53 -11.49 21.63
CA VAL A 460 -12.91 -11.39 21.12
C VAL A 460 -13.60 -10.15 21.68
N ARG A 461 -13.57 -9.95 23.01
CA ARG A 461 -14.12 -8.76 23.66
C ARG A 461 -13.47 -7.48 23.13
N TYR A 462 -12.15 -7.50 22.93
CA TYR A 462 -11.43 -6.38 22.32
C TYR A 462 -11.97 -6.04 20.93
N TYR A 463 -12.01 -7.03 20.04
CA TYR A 463 -12.48 -6.84 18.66
C TYR A 463 -13.93 -6.36 18.61
N ASP A 464 -14.82 -7.01 19.37
CA ASP A 464 -16.23 -6.68 19.41
C ASP A 464 -16.47 -5.25 19.87
N LYS A 465 -15.77 -4.85 20.94
CA LYS A 465 -15.89 -3.49 21.45
C LYS A 465 -15.26 -2.47 20.51
N LEU A 466 -14.16 -2.81 19.84
CA LEU A 466 -13.54 -1.93 18.84
C LEU A 466 -14.46 -1.69 17.63
N VAL A 467 -15.16 -2.73 17.15
CA VAL A 467 -16.16 -2.59 16.09
C VAL A 467 -17.31 -1.69 16.54
N GLU A 468 -17.77 -1.85 17.79
CA GLU A 468 -18.88 -1.07 18.35
C GLU A 468 -18.53 0.41 18.56
N THR A 469 -17.39 0.69 19.20
CA THR A 469 -17.06 2.05 19.67
C THR A 469 -16.13 2.81 18.74
N ARG A 470 -15.39 2.10 17.88
CA ARG A 470 -14.27 2.64 17.09
C ARG A 470 -13.16 3.27 17.95
N ASP A 471 -13.12 2.93 19.23
CA ASP A 471 -12.20 3.49 20.23
C ASP A 471 -11.35 2.36 20.84
N ALA A 472 -10.05 2.38 20.54
CA ALA A 472 -9.08 1.40 21.04
C ALA A 472 -8.96 1.38 22.57
N GLY A 473 -9.11 2.52 23.23
CA GLY A 473 -9.05 2.64 24.69
C GLY A 473 -10.26 2.00 25.36
N ALA A 474 -11.46 2.27 24.85
CA ALA A 474 -12.69 1.62 25.30
C ALA A 474 -12.65 0.10 25.05
N ALA A 475 -12.14 -0.31 23.89
CA ALA A 475 -11.95 -1.72 23.58
C ALA A 475 -10.95 -2.41 24.52
N ASN A 476 -9.86 -1.73 24.87
CA ASN A 476 -8.88 -2.23 25.81
C ASN A 476 -9.47 -2.39 27.21
N ALA A 477 -10.21 -1.39 27.69
CA ALA A 477 -10.88 -1.46 28.99
C ALA A 477 -11.84 -2.67 29.08
N ALA A 478 -12.65 -2.90 28.04
CA ALA A 478 -13.57 -4.05 27.99
C ALA A 478 -12.84 -5.40 27.90
N ALA A 479 -11.75 -5.48 27.14
CA ALA A 479 -10.99 -6.71 26.95
C ALA A 479 -10.35 -7.22 28.25
N TRP A 480 -9.87 -6.30 29.09
CA TRP A 480 -9.14 -6.61 30.32
C TRP A 480 -10.00 -6.50 31.59
N GLU A 481 -11.30 -6.23 31.46
CA GLU A 481 -12.21 -6.18 32.60
C GLU A 481 -12.23 -7.52 33.35
N GLY A 482 -11.98 -7.46 34.66
CA GLY A 482 -11.94 -8.60 35.57
C GLY A 482 -10.68 -9.48 35.46
N VAL A 483 -9.69 -9.09 34.65
CA VAL A 483 -8.45 -9.87 34.46
C VAL A 483 -7.36 -9.41 35.42
N ASP A 484 -6.83 -10.32 36.23
CA ASP A 484 -5.60 -10.08 37.00
C ASP A 484 -4.39 -10.16 36.06
N LEU A 485 -3.91 -8.99 35.63
CA LEU A 485 -2.77 -8.87 34.71
C LEU A 485 -1.44 -9.38 35.31
N GLN A 486 -1.27 -9.36 36.63
CA GLN A 486 -0.08 -9.93 37.26
C GLN A 486 -0.14 -11.46 37.24
N GLN A 487 -1.29 -12.03 37.54
CA GLN A 487 -1.48 -13.48 37.43
C GLN A 487 -1.35 -13.95 35.98
N LEU A 488 -1.93 -13.23 35.03
CA LEU A 488 -1.79 -13.53 33.60
C LEU A 488 -0.32 -13.48 33.16
N GLY A 489 0.47 -12.50 33.64
CA GLY A 489 1.91 -12.45 33.36
C GLY A 489 2.67 -13.68 33.88
N ARG A 490 2.30 -14.18 35.06
CA ARG A 490 2.86 -15.44 35.62
C ARG A 490 2.42 -16.66 34.82
N ASP A 491 1.14 -16.74 34.44
CA ASP A 491 0.60 -17.84 33.63
C ASP A 491 1.28 -17.90 32.26
N LEU A 492 1.49 -16.73 31.64
CA LEU A 492 2.20 -16.58 30.37
C LEU A 492 3.65 -17.05 30.47
N SER A 493 4.39 -16.62 31.51
CA SER A 493 5.76 -17.07 31.76
C SER A 493 5.85 -18.59 31.94
N ARG A 494 4.94 -19.16 32.74
CA ARG A 494 4.85 -20.61 32.95
C ARG A 494 4.59 -21.36 31.64
N PHE A 495 3.67 -20.88 30.80
CA PHE A 495 3.38 -21.49 29.51
C PHE A 495 4.61 -21.56 28.60
N TRP A 496 5.34 -20.44 28.46
CA TRP A 496 6.50 -20.37 27.57
C TRP A 496 7.74 -21.12 28.11
N ASN A 497 7.75 -21.48 29.40
CA ASN A 497 8.76 -22.36 30.00
C ASN A 497 8.33 -23.84 30.04
N ASP A 498 7.13 -24.20 29.55
CA ASP A 498 6.63 -25.58 29.55
C ASP A 498 6.50 -26.15 28.12
N SER A 499 7.49 -26.96 27.74
CA SER A 499 7.52 -27.62 26.42
C SER A 499 6.35 -28.59 26.17
N ASN A 500 5.67 -29.11 27.20
CA ASN A 500 4.49 -29.95 27.02
C ASN A 500 3.28 -29.08 26.63
N LEU A 501 3.07 -27.96 27.32
CA LEU A 501 2.00 -27.02 27.00
C LEU A 501 2.18 -26.42 25.61
N ILE A 502 3.41 -26.05 25.24
CA ILE A 502 3.71 -25.56 23.89
C ILE A 502 3.33 -26.61 22.84
N ARG A 503 3.76 -27.88 23.00
CA ARG A 503 3.40 -28.97 22.07
C ARG A 503 1.90 -29.23 21.98
N GLN A 504 1.17 -29.12 23.09
CA GLN A 504 -0.29 -29.25 23.10
C GLN A 504 -0.95 -28.08 22.36
N SER A 505 -0.48 -26.85 22.60
CA SER A 505 -1.03 -25.64 21.96
C SER A 505 -0.90 -25.65 20.44
N ILE A 506 0.17 -26.22 19.89
CA ILE A 506 0.38 -26.34 18.43
C ILE A 506 -0.72 -27.21 17.79
N ARG A 507 -1.21 -28.21 18.52
CA ARG A 507 -2.26 -29.13 18.06
C ARG A 507 -3.66 -28.58 18.31
N TYR A 508 -3.81 -27.72 19.31
CA TYR A 508 -5.08 -27.08 19.63
C TYR A 508 -5.53 -26.16 18.49
N GLN A 509 -6.80 -26.24 18.11
CA GLN A 509 -7.43 -25.30 17.19
C GLN A 509 -8.58 -24.63 17.94
N PRO A 510 -8.59 -23.29 18.06
CA PRO A 510 -9.70 -22.58 18.68
C PRO A 510 -11.02 -22.93 17.98
N PRO A 511 -12.13 -23.02 18.72
CA PRO A 511 -13.44 -23.16 18.11
C PRO A 511 -13.69 -21.96 17.19
N ALA A 512 -14.17 -22.21 15.97
CA ALA A 512 -14.49 -21.15 15.02
C ALA A 512 -15.56 -20.23 15.63
N ALA A 513 -15.42 -18.91 15.43
CA ALA A 513 -16.50 -17.99 15.77
C ALA A 513 -17.76 -18.38 14.98
N PRO A 514 -18.97 -18.33 15.58
CA PRO A 514 -20.19 -18.60 14.83
C PRO A 514 -20.29 -17.65 13.64
N ALA A 515 -20.50 -18.21 12.44
CA ALA A 515 -20.60 -17.44 11.21
C ALA A 515 -21.67 -16.36 11.34
N ALA A 516 -21.37 -15.14 10.86
CA ALA A 516 -22.38 -14.09 10.76
C ALA A 516 -23.54 -14.60 9.88
N PRO A 517 -24.82 -14.35 10.24
CA PRO A 517 -25.94 -14.73 9.40
C PRO A 517 -25.79 -14.08 8.02
N PRO A 518 -26.14 -14.78 6.93
CA PRO A 518 -26.04 -14.22 5.59
C PRO A 518 -26.83 -12.93 5.53
N ALA A 519 -26.24 -11.89 4.91
CA ALA A 519 -26.91 -10.61 4.68
C ALA A 519 -28.29 -10.87 4.08
N GLY A 520 -29.34 -10.53 4.84
CA GLY A 520 -30.71 -10.86 4.52
C GLY A 520 -31.03 -10.44 3.09
N ARG A 521 -31.51 -11.38 2.27
CA ARG A 521 -32.24 -11.04 1.05
C ARG A 521 -33.35 -10.10 1.49
N GLY A 522 -33.30 -8.85 1.04
CA GLY A 522 -34.37 -7.89 1.27
C GLY A 522 -35.69 -8.57 0.97
N ALA A 523 -36.53 -8.70 2.00
CA ALA A 523 -37.87 -9.23 1.83
C ALA A 523 -38.59 -8.26 0.88
N ALA A 524 -38.76 -8.69 -0.37
CA ALA A 524 -39.69 -8.04 -1.28
C ALA A 524 -41.06 -8.14 -0.61
N ALA A 525 -41.52 -7.03 -0.05
CA ALA A 525 -42.90 -6.85 0.35
C ALA A 525 -43.75 -6.99 -0.92
N GLY A 526 -44.23 -8.21 -1.17
CA GLY A 526 -45.22 -8.48 -2.18
C GLY A 526 -46.52 -7.80 -1.75
N SER A 527 -46.89 -6.71 -2.44
CA SER A 527 -48.27 -6.28 -2.43
C SER A 527 -49.11 -7.36 -3.12
N ARG A 528 -50.07 -7.90 -2.39
CA ARG A 528 -51.16 -8.68 -2.96
C ARG A 528 -52.48 -8.04 -2.53
N ARG A 529 -53.15 -7.52 -3.56
CA ARG A 529 -54.57 -7.17 -3.70
C ARG A 529 -55.06 -5.92 -3.00
#